data_AF-A0A8H9G921-F1
#
_entry.id   AF-A0A8H9G921-F1
#
_cell.length_a   1.000
_cell.length_b   1.000
_cell.length_c   1.000
_cell.angle_alpha   90.00
_cell.angle_beta   90.00
_cell.angle_gamma   90.00
#
_symmetry.space_group_name_H-M   'P 1'
#
loop_
_entity.id
_entity.type
_entity.pdbx_description
1 polymer ?
#
loop_
_entity_poly.entity_id
_entity_poly.type
_entity_poly.pdbx_seq_one_letter_code
_entity_poly.pdbx_strand_id
1 'polypeptide(L)'
;MLLARNVEGAVVGDLTIEAPVMRSVASMAKSAGAEFGSERALSRAGGGCFGSDLVASAFASSARALDAMVRSLREDADTLSRFVQDALAVLEHTDAGLAVKLQ
;
A
#
# COMPACT_ATOMS: atom_id res chain seq x y z
N MET A 1 -36.76 26.32 18.16
CA MET A 1 -37.82 25.47 17.61
C MET A 1 -37.16 24.61 16.54
N LEU A 2 -36.98 23.32 16.82
CA LEU A 2 -36.50 22.32 15.86
C LEU A 2 -37.47 22.23 14.69
N LEU A 3 -36.96 22.10 13.46
CA LEU A 3 -37.49 21.12 12.50
C LEU A 3 -36.34 20.56 11.67
N ALA A 4 -36.10 19.27 11.88
CA ALA A 4 -35.15 18.44 11.18
C ALA A 4 -35.54 18.26 9.71
N ARG A 5 -34.53 18.14 8.83
CA ARG A 5 -34.65 17.41 7.57
C ARG A 5 -33.39 16.57 7.32
N ASN A 6 -33.60 15.28 7.55
CA ASN A 6 -33.06 14.10 6.86
C ASN A 6 -31.55 14.05 6.58
N VAL A 7 -30.89 13.26 7.43
CA VAL A 7 -29.64 12.55 7.13
C VAL A 7 -29.99 11.41 6.17
N GLU A 8 -29.81 11.62 4.87
CA GLU A 8 -29.79 10.54 3.88
C GLU A 8 -28.50 10.64 3.07
N GLY A 9 -27.67 9.60 3.20
CA GLY A 9 -26.42 9.44 2.48
C GLY A 9 -25.25 10.11 3.20
N ALA A 10 -24.33 9.31 3.75
CA ALA A 10 -22.99 9.79 3.99
C ALA A 10 -22.41 10.18 2.62
N VAL A 11 -22.53 11.47 2.28
CA VAL A 11 -21.71 12.08 1.24
C VAL A 11 -20.28 11.74 1.66
N VAL A 12 -19.54 11.07 0.79
CA VAL A 12 -18.07 11.06 0.87
C VAL A 12 -17.70 12.53 0.80
N GLY A 13 -17.65 13.18 1.96
CA GLY A 13 -17.30 14.58 2.08
C GLY A 13 -15.96 14.74 1.40
N ASP A 14 -15.87 15.73 0.53
CA ASP A 14 -14.69 16.11 -0.24
C ASP A 14 -13.44 15.95 0.62
N LEU A 15 -12.77 14.80 0.50
CA LEU A 15 -11.69 14.42 1.41
C LEU A 15 -10.44 15.08 0.86
N THR A 16 -10.24 16.35 1.22
CA THR A 16 -9.05 17.09 0.85
C THR A 16 -7.88 16.54 1.65
N ILE A 17 -7.04 15.74 0.98
CA ILE A 17 -5.80 15.22 1.58
C ILE A 17 -4.71 16.26 1.32
N GLU A 18 -4.10 16.75 2.38
CA GLU A 18 -3.00 17.72 2.26
C GLU A 18 -1.76 17.08 1.61
N ALA A 19 -1.05 17.84 0.79
CA ALA A 19 0.17 17.40 0.12
C ALA A 19 1.23 16.77 1.07
N PRO A 20 1.49 17.29 2.29
CA PRO A 20 2.40 16.64 3.24
C PRO A 20 1.95 15.24 3.66
N VAL A 21 0.63 15.03 3.81
CA VAL A 21 0.06 13.72 4.14
C VAL A 21 0.26 12.76 2.98
N MET A 22 0.01 13.19 1.73
CA MET A 22 0.27 12.38 0.54
C MET A 22 1.75 11.96 0.44
N ARG A 23 2.68 12.89 0.65
CA ARG A 23 4.12 12.58 0.68
C ARG A 23 4.46 11.56 1.77
N SER A 24 3.88 11.71 2.95
CA SER A 24 4.08 10.77 4.07
C SER A 24 3.59 9.37 3.71
N VAL A 25 2.38 9.24 3.18
CA VAL A 25 1.80 7.96 2.75
C VAL A 25 2.64 7.31 1.66
N ALA A 26 3.06 8.07 0.65
CA ALA A 26 3.93 7.55 -0.41
C ALA A 26 5.27 7.03 0.14
N SER A 27 5.86 7.74 1.11
CA SER A 27 7.11 7.36 1.77
C SER A 27 6.95 6.10 2.64
N MET A 28 5.85 6.00 3.39
CA MET A 28 5.52 4.83 4.21
C MET A 28 5.31 3.60 3.34
N ALA A 29 4.53 3.72 2.25
CA ALA A 29 4.29 2.64 1.31
C ALA A 29 5.60 2.16 0.66
N LYS A 30 6.48 3.09 0.28
CA LYS A 30 7.81 2.76 -0.26
C LYS A 30 8.67 2.01 0.76
N SER A 31 8.62 2.44 2.02
CA SER A 31 9.35 1.79 3.12
C SER A 31 8.84 0.36 3.36
N ALA A 32 7.51 0.17 3.36
CA ALA A 32 6.90 -1.16 3.48
C ALA A 32 7.30 -2.09 2.33
N GLY A 33 7.30 -1.59 1.08
CA GLY A 33 7.78 -2.35 -0.08
C GLY A 33 9.24 -2.78 0.06
N ALA A 34 10.10 -1.91 0.60
CA ALA A 34 11.50 -2.22 0.87
C ALA A 34 11.65 -3.27 1.99
N GLU A 35 10.85 -3.19 3.05
CA GLU A 35 10.83 -4.15 4.15
C GLU A 35 10.46 -5.55 3.66
N PHE A 36 9.33 -5.70 2.96
CA PHE A 36 8.93 -6.97 2.32
C PHE A 36 9.97 -7.47 1.31
N GLY A 37 10.64 -6.57 0.59
CA GLY A 37 11.70 -6.93 -0.35
C GLY A 37 13.00 -7.42 0.30
N SER A 38 13.22 -7.12 1.58
CA SER A 38 14.41 -7.50 2.34
C SER A 38 14.29 -8.85 3.03
N GLU A 39 13.07 -9.37 3.19
CA GLU A 39 12.83 -10.66 3.81
C GLU A 39 13.43 -11.81 3.00
N ARG A 40 14.08 -12.74 3.69
CA ARG A 40 14.58 -13.97 3.06
C ARG A 40 13.43 -14.93 2.80
N ALA A 41 13.31 -15.36 1.54
CA ALA A 41 12.36 -16.40 1.13
C ALA A 41 12.43 -17.64 2.03
N LEU A 42 11.33 -17.97 2.69
CA LEU A 42 11.21 -19.11 3.59
C LEU A 42 11.33 -20.43 2.82
N SER A 43 10.94 -20.45 1.54
CA SER A 43 11.11 -21.63 0.68
C SER A 43 12.57 -22.01 0.44
N ARG A 44 13.53 -21.13 0.77
CA ARG A 44 14.97 -21.43 0.73
C ARG A 44 15.49 -22.05 2.03
N ALA A 45 14.65 -22.19 3.06
CA ALA A 45 15.04 -22.89 4.28
C ALA A 45 15.27 -24.38 3.99
N GLY A 46 16.37 -24.93 4.53
CA GLY A 46 16.67 -26.34 4.37
C GLY A 46 15.65 -27.22 5.10
N GLY A 47 14.99 -28.13 4.37
CA GLY A 47 13.98 -29.04 4.92
C GLY A 47 14.53 -30.22 5.76
N GLY A 48 15.82 -30.20 6.10
CA GLY A 48 16.52 -31.35 6.71
C GLY A 48 16.10 -31.73 8.13
N CYS A 49 15.20 -30.97 8.76
CA CYS A 49 14.78 -31.18 10.14
C CYS A 49 13.44 -31.92 10.28
N PHE A 50 12.75 -32.23 9.17
CA PHE A 50 11.45 -32.89 9.22
C PHE A 50 11.62 -34.41 9.27
N GLY A 51 11.10 -35.06 10.31
CA GLY A 51 11.09 -36.52 10.45
C GLY A 51 10.09 -37.25 9.56
N SER A 52 9.51 -36.57 8.55
CA SER A 52 8.50 -37.11 7.64
C SER A 52 8.46 -36.33 6.33
N ASP A 53 8.46 -37.04 5.21
CA ASP A 53 8.36 -36.46 3.85
C ASP A 53 7.04 -35.69 3.65
N LEU A 54 5.96 -36.16 4.28
CA LEU A 54 4.66 -35.48 4.23
C LEU A 54 4.76 -34.11 4.89
N VAL A 55 5.41 -34.01 6.05
CA VAL A 55 5.63 -32.75 6.76
C VAL A 55 6.56 -31.83 5.96
N ALA A 56 7.64 -32.38 5.40
CA ALA A 56 8.56 -31.63 4.55
C ALA A 56 7.85 -31.04 3.31
N SER A 57 6.98 -31.81 2.66
CA SER A 57 6.22 -31.35 1.50
C SER A 57 5.19 -30.27 1.85
N ALA A 58 4.47 -30.43 2.97
CA ALA A 58 3.52 -29.44 3.46
C ALA A 58 4.22 -28.12 3.83
N PHE A 59 5.36 -28.20 4.51
CA PHE A 59 6.19 -27.04 4.79
C PHE A 59 6.64 -26.33 3.52
N ALA A 60 7.18 -27.06 2.53
CA ALA A 60 7.63 -26.47 1.27
C ALA A 60 6.49 -25.78 0.51
N SER A 61 5.29 -26.36 0.52
CA SER A 61 4.09 -25.76 -0.08
C SER A 61 3.71 -24.45 0.63
N SER A 62 3.61 -24.47 1.96
CA SER A 62 3.28 -23.28 2.76
C SER A 62 4.34 -22.19 2.64
N ALA A 63 5.62 -22.56 2.62
CA ALA A 63 6.73 -21.62 2.48
C ALA A 63 6.69 -20.90 1.12
N ARG A 64 6.38 -21.60 0.02
CA ARG A 64 6.18 -20.97 -1.29
C ARG A 64 4.96 -20.06 -1.33
N ALA A 65 3.87 -20.46 -0.67
CA ALA A 65 2.67 -19.64 -0.58
C ALA A 65 2.95 -18.34 0.19
N LEU A 66 3.69 -18.42 1.31
CA LEU A 66 4.12 -17.26 2.07
C LEU A 66 5.03 -16.35 1.25
N ASP A 67 6.04 -16.89 0.56
CA ASP A 67 6.93 -16.11 -0.31
C ASP A 67 6.16 -15.38 -1.42
N ALA A 68 5.12 -16.01 -1.98
CA ALA A 68 4.25 -15.39 -2.97
C ALA A 68 3.41 -14.25 -2.37
N MET A 69 2.89 -14.41 -1.14
CA MET A 69 2.16 -13.35 -0.44
C MET A 69 3.06 -12.16 -0.12
N VAL A 70 4.28 -12.38 0.42
CA VAL A 70 5.25 -11.31 0.71
C VAL A 70 5.60 -10.54 -0.56
N ARG A 71 5.83 -11.24 -1.68
CA ARG A 71 6.07 -10.60 -2.97
C ARG A 71 4.86 -9.77 -3.44
N SER A 72 3.64 -10.29 -3.30
CA SER A 72 2.41 -9.55 -3.66
C SER A 72 2.27 -8.27 -2.82
N LEU A 73 2.45 -8.36 -1.51
CA LEU A 73 2.36 -7.20 -0.61
C LEU A 73 3.39 -6.12 -0.95
N ARG A 74 4.60 -6.53 -1.33
CA ARG A 74 5.61 -5.61 -1.87
C ARG A 74 5.12 -4.91 -3.14
N GLU A 75 4.61 -5.66 -4.11
CA GLU A 75 4.11 -5.11 -5.38
C GLU A 75 2.94 -4.13 -5.15
N ASP A 76 2.05 -4.45 -4.21
CA ASP A 76 0.93 -3.59 -3.80
C ASP A 76 1.44 -2.30 -3.14
N ALA A 77 2.44 -2.40 -2.25
CA ALA A 77 3.04 -1.25 -1.57
C ALA A 77 3.78 -0.32 -2.55
N ASP A 78 4.51 -0.89 -3.51
CA ASP A 78 5.17 -0.14 -4.59
C ASP A 78 4.13 0.55 -5.48
N THR A 79 3.02 -0.12 -5.79
CA THR A 79 1.91 0.42 -6.59
C THR A 79 1.24 1.60 -5.87
N LEU A 80 0.95 1.44 -4.57
CA LEU A 80 0.38 2.51 -3.75
C LEU A 80 1.30 3.73 -3.67
N SER A 81 2.60 3.51 -3.46
CA SER A 81 3.59 4.59 -3.40
C SER A 81 3.60 5.42 -4.69
N ARG A 82 3.61 4.75 -5.85
CA ARG A 82 3.58 5.42 -7.17
C ARG A 82 2.27 6.16 -7.39
N PHE A 83 1.14 5.51 -7.13
CA PHE A 83 -0.18 6.12 -7.30
C PHE A 83 -0.31 7.43 -6.51
N VAL A 84 0.14 7.47 -5.26
CA VAL A 84 0.08 8.68 -4.42
C VAL A 84 1.06 9.75 -4.91
N GLN A 85 2.24 9.38 -5.40
CA GLN A 85 3.18 10.32 -6.01
C GLN A 85 2.62 10.95 -7.29
N ASP A 86 1.99 10.15 -8.15
CA ASP A 86 1.37 10.64 -9.39
C ASP A 86 0.21 11.59 -9.08
N ALA A 87 -0.65 11.23 -8.11
CA ALA A 87 -1.74 12.09 -7.66
C ALA A 87 -1.23 13.42 -7.08
N LEU A 88 -0.15 13.38 -6.29
CA LEU A 88 0.47 14.59 -5.75
C LEU A 88 1.05 15.48 -6.87
N ALA A 89 1.70 14.90 -7.88
CA ALA A 89 2.24 15.64 -9.01
C ALA A 89 1.14 16.37 -9.80
N VAL A 90 -0.02 15.73 -9.97
CA VAL A 90 -1.20 16.36 -10.60
C VAL A 90 -1.73 17.53 -9.75
N LEU A 91 -1.80 17.35 -8.43
CA LEU A 91 -2.23 18.40 -7.50
C LEU A 91 -1.28 19.61 -7.58
N GLU A 92 0.03 19.39 -7.43
CA GLU A 92 1.04 20.47 -7.45
C GLU A 92 1.06 21.21 -8.80
N HIS A 93 0.88 20.50 -9.92
CA HIS A 93 0.77 21.12 -11.24
C HIS A 93 -0.49 21.97 -11.38
N THR A 94 -1.62 21.50 -10.85
CA THR A 94 -2.90 22.21 -10.89
C THR A 94 -2.83 23.48 -10.04
N ASP A 95 -2.28 23.40 -8.83
CA ASP A 95 -2.10 24.53 -7.93
C ASP A 95 -1.19 25.61 -8.55
N ALA A 96 -0.09 25.20 -9.19
CA ALA A 96 0.79 26.12 -9.92
C ALA A 96 0.05 26.83 -11.08
N GLY A 97 -0.77 26.08 -11.83
CA GLY A 97 -1.56 26.63 -12.93
C GLY A 97 -2.65 27.61 -12.47
N LEU A 98 -3.23 27.39 -11.29
CA LEU A 98 -4.19 28.31 -10.65
C LEU A 98 -3.50 29.60 -10.18
N ALA A 99 -2.34 29.48 -9.53
CA ALA A 99 -1.57 30.63 -9.05
C ALA A 99 -1.19 31.60 -10.19
N VAL A 100 -0.82 31.08 -11.36
CA VAL A 100 -0.49 31.89 -12.54
C VAL A 100 -1.71 32.64 -13.10
N LYS A 101 -2.91 32.05 -13.04
CA LYS A 101 -4.15 32.68 -13.56
C LYS A 101 -4.71 33.77 -12.65
N LEU A 102 -4.28 33.82 -11.39
CA LEU A 102 -4.73 34.78 -10.38
C LEU A 102 -3.79 36.00 -10.23
N GLN A 103 -2.70 36.04 -11.00
CA GLN A 103 -1.76 37.16 -11.11
C GLN A 103 -2.12 38.06 -12.29
#